data_AF-A0A6A9QQ98-F1
#
_entry.id   AF-A0A6A9QQ98-F1
#
_cell.length_a   1.000
_cell.length_b   1.000
_cell.length_c   1.000
_cell.angle_alpha   90.00
_cell.angle_beta   90.00
_cell.angle_gamma   90.00
#
_symmetry.space_group_name_H-M   'P 1'
#
loop_
_entity.id
_entity.type
_entity.pdbx_description
1 polymer ?
#
loop_
_entity_poly.entity_id
_entity_poly.type
_entity_poly.pdbx_seq_one_letter_code
_entity_poly.pdbx_strand_id
1 'polypeptide(L)'
;MKILITGLDPSGRIFFKEYLDCEGNRISIEIHEGGRRIAYKDKSCVTVNGKDVLNGEEVESCYKVMKSLIPALDSLLSKFNSYDDEKNLEYVVRNLKGYDLEYVFYIHEEDMVIPFVRENGDLNSLSYRIIMEYERKVDERKLKKEENKGERVGNGI
;
A
#
# COMPACT_ATOMS: atom_id res chain seq x y z
N MET A 1 4.93 4.66 -11.74
CA MET A 1 4.72 3.92 -10.47
C MET A 1 3.69 2.84 -10.74
N LYS A 2 3.84 1.68 -10.10
CA LYS A 2 2.93 0.55 -10.25
C LYS A 2 2.11 0.39 -8.96
N ILE A 3 0.80 0.16 -9.06
CA ILE A 3 0.00 -0.22 -7.88
C ILE A 3 0.26 -1.70 -7.58
N LEU A 4 0.50 -2.00 -6.30
CA LEU A 4 0.68 -3.36 -5.81
C LEU A 4 -0.59 -3.86 -5.15
N ILE A 5 -1.14 -3.06 -4.22
CA ILE A 5 -2.26 -3.45 -3.36
C ILE A 5 -3.25 -2.29 -3.26
N THR A 6 -4.55 -2.60 -3.21
CA THR A 6 -5.63 -1.65 -2.88
C THR A 6 -6.52 -2.21 -1.78
N GLY A 7 -6.69 -1.47 -0.69
CA GLY A 7 -7.61 -1.79 0.40
C GLY A 7 -8.93 -1.05 0.24
N LEU A 8 -10.04 -1.78 0.36
CA LEU A 8 -11.41 -1.28 0.22
C LEU A 8 -12.22 -1.61 1.47
N ASP A 9 -13.01 -0.63 1.92
CA ASP A 9 -14.02 -0.88 2.95
C ASP A 9 -15.28 -1.54 2.35
N PRO A 10 -16.25 -1.98 3.17
CA PRO A 10 -17.49 -2.60 2.68
C PRO A 10 -18.38 -1.68 1.84
N SER A 11 -18.19 -0.37 1.90
CA SER A 11 -18.87 0.60 1.03
C SER A 11 -18.21 0.72 -0.35
N GLY A 12 -17.04 0.10 -0.51
CA GLY A 12 -16.18 0.20 -1.68
C GLY A 12 -15.22 1.38 -1.63
N ARG A 13 -15.17 2.16 -0.55
CA ARG A 13 -14.23 3.27 -0.45
C ARG A 13 -12.82 2.73 -0.31
N ILE A 14 -11.89 3.30 -1.09
CA ILE A 14 -10.47 3.02 -0.94
C ILE A 14 -9.96 3.68 0.34
N PHE A 15 -9.38 2.89 1.24
CA PHE A 15 -8.71 3.38 2.45
C PHE A 15 -7.21 3.13 2.42
N PHE A 16 -6.71 2.26 1.52
CA PHE A 16 -5.30 1.94 1.41
C PHE A 16 -4.86 1.74 -0.03
N LYS A 17 -3.66 2.22 -0.36
CA LYS A 17 -2.94 1.85 -1.58
C LYS A 17 -1.46 1.65 -1.29
N GLU A 18 -0.90 0.57 -1.82
CA GLU A 18 0.54 0.36 -1.89
C GLU A 18 1.02 0.48 -3.34
N TYR A 19 2.12 1.18 -3.53
CA TYR A 19 2.75 1.43 -4.82
C TYR A 19 4.21 1.00 -4.81
N LEU A 20 4.72 0.69 -6.00
CA LEU A 20 6.14 0.51 -6.28
C LEU A 20 6.63 1.68 -7.16
N ASP A 21 7.68 2.35 -6.70
CA ASP A 21 8.36 3.38 -7.50
C ASP A 21 9.29 2.77 -8.57
N CYS A 22 9.94 3.63 -9.36
CA CYS A 22 10.87 3.19 -10.41
C CYS A 22 12.18 2.59 -9.87
N GLU A 23 12.54 2.89 -8.63
CA GLU A 23 13.70 2.34 -7.92
C GLU A 23 13.37 1.01 -7.23
N GLY A 24 12.09 0.60 -7.23
CA GLY A 24 11.61 -0.59 -6.54
C GLY A 24 11.38 -0.37 -5.05
N ASN A 25 11.25 0.86 -4.57
CA ASN A 25 10.82 1.14 -3.20
C ASN A 25 9.30 1.14 -3.11
N ARG A 26 8.80 0.63 -1.99
CA ARG A 26 7.37 0.63 -1.67
C ARG A 26 6.95 1.97 -1.05
N ILE A 27 5.78 2.45 -1.46
CA ILE A 27 5.09 3.60 -0.90
C ILE A 27 3.72 3.13 -0.48
N SER A 28 3.40 3.19 0.81
CA SER A 28 2.07 2.85 1.32
C SER A 28 1.36 4.12 1.77
N ILE A 29 0.13 4.32 1.32
CA ILE A 29 -0.74 5.42 1.72
C ILE A 29 -2.02 4.82 2.28
N GLU A 30 -2.39 5.26 3.48
CA GLU A 30 -3.58 4.88 4.20
C GLU A 30 -4.35 6.14 4.58
N ILE A 31 -5.66 6.19 4.33
CA ILE A 31 -6.52 7.34 4.59
C ILE A 31 -7.83 6.85 5.22
N HIS A 32 -8.12 7.36 6.41
CA HIS A 32 -9.33 7.09 7.19
C HIS A 32 -9.98 8.42 7.63
N GLU A 33 -11.19 8.38 8.19
CA GLU A 33 -11.89 9.60 8.64
C GLU A 33 -11.10 10.40 9.69
N GLY A 34 -10.34 9.73 10.56
CA GLY A 34 -9.60 10.37 11.66
C GLY A 34 -8.12 10.67 11.36
N GLY A 35 -7.62 10.30 10.18
CA GLY A 35 -6.20 10.41 9.92
C GLY A 35 -5.72 9.82 8.60
N ARG A 36 -4.41 9.95 8.38
CA ARG A 36 -3.71 9.36 7.25
C ARG A 36 -2.35 8.84 7.68
N ARG A 37 -1.85 7.84 6.99
CA ARG A 37 -0.47 7.38 7.12
C ARG A 37 0.17 7.33 5.74
N ILE A 38 1.40 7.81 5.66
CA ILE A 38 2.24 7.71 4.47
C ILE A 38 3.54 7.08 4.92
N ALA A 39 3.93 5.96 4.30
CA ALA A 39 5.20 5.32 4.58
C ALA A 39 6.02 5.11 3.30
N TYR A 40 7.33 5.26 3.43
CA TYR A 40 8.30 5.11 2.37
C TYR A 40 9.68 4.80 2.97
N LYS A 41 10.30 3.72 2.50
CA LYS A 41 11.56 3.21 3.07
C LYS A 41 11.44 3.02 4.59
N ASP A 42 12.35 3.59 5.38
CA ASP A 42 12.38 3.55 6.84
C ASP A 42 11.53 4.65 7.51
N LYS A 43 10.78 5.43 6.72
CA LYS A 43 9.98 6.55 7.21
C LYS A 43 8.51 6.19 7.20
N SER A 44 7.84 6.41 8.32
CA SER A 44 6.38 6.32 8.46
C SER A 44 5.88 7.57 9.16
N CYS A 45 5.10 8.38 8.44
CA CYS A 45 4.47 9.57 9.00
C CYS A 45 2.97 9.38 9.10
N VAL A 46 2.42 9.70 10.26
CA VAL A 46 1.02 9.50 10.63
C VAL A 46 0.43 10.85 11.04
N THR A 47 -0.66 11.24 10.38
CA THR A 47 -1.54 12.34 10.80
C THR A 47 -2.71 11.73 11.55
N VAL A 48 -2.89 12.02 12.83
CA VAL A 48 -4.05 11.58 13.63
C VAL A 48 -4.58 12.74 14.46
N ASN A 49 -5.87 13.02 14.38
CA ASN A 49 -6.54 14.09 15.14
C ASN A 49 -5.82 15.46 15.02
N GLY A 50 -5.33 15.78 13.83
CA GLY A 50 -4.62 17.04 13.54
C GLY A 50 -3.17 17.11 14.01
N LYS A 51 -2.62 16.03 14.58
CA LYS A 51 -1.19 15.93 14.94
C LYS A 51 -0.44 15.10 13.90
N ASP A 52 0.72 15.59 13.51
CA ASP A 52 1.61 14.92 12.56
C ASP A 52 2.81 14.33 13.31
N VAL A 53 3.03 13.02 13.14
CA VAL A 53 4.07 12.26 13.86
C VAL A 53 4.89 11.43 12.87
N LEU A 54 6.21 11.61 12.85
CA LEU A 54 7.16 10.82 12.07
C LEU A 54 7.94 9.91 13.01
N ASN A 55 7.83 8.59 12.83
CA ASN A 55 8.58 7.60 13.62
C ASN A 55 8.51 7.81 15.16
N GLY A 56 7.39 8.35 15.65
CA GLY A 56 7.16 8.63 17.08
C GLY A 56 7.42 10.07 17.53
N GLU A 57 7.97 10.94 16.67
CA GLU A 57 8.26 12.33 16.99
C GLU A 57 7.29 13.28 16.28
N GLU A 58 6.81 14.32 16.97
CA GLU A 58 5.91 15.32 16.39
C GLU A 58 6.66 16.17 15.34
N VAL A 59 6.04 16.37 14.19
CA VAL A 59 6.59 17.16 13.08
C VAL A 59 5.59 18.23 12.63
N GLU A 60 6.10 19.29 12.01
CA GLU A 60 5.25 20.40 11.53
C GLU A 60 4.22 19.93 10.49
N SER A 61 4.63 19.05 9.57
CA SER A 61 3.70 18.48 8.60
C SER A 61 4.18 17.16 8.00
N CYS A 62 3.38 16.11 8.15
CA CYS A 62 3.63 14.83 7.49
C CYS A 62 3.62 14.97 5.97
N TYR A 63 2.75 15.81 5.41
CA TYR A 63 2.75 16.05 3.97
C TYR A 63 4.05 16.69 3.50
N LYS A 64 4.52 17.77 4.17
CA LYS A 64 5.77 18.44 3.76
C LYS A 64 6.97 17.49 3.82
N VAL A 65 7.08 16.73 4.91
CA VAL A 65 8.17 15.76 5.10
C VAL A 65 8.10 14.66 4.05
N MET A 66 6.95 14.03 3.86
CA MET A 66 6.85 12.91 2.92
C MET A 66 6.93 13.36 1.46
N LYS A 67 6.53 14.59 1.14
CA LYS A 67 6.66 15.17 -0.19
C LYS A 67 8.11 15.37 -0.63
N SER A 68 9.01 15.72 0.30
CA SER A 68 10.44 15.85 -0.02
C SER A 68 11.08 14.50 -0.32
N LEU A 69 10.54 13.41 0.23
CA LEU A 69 11.00 12.04 0.02
C LEU A 69 10.34 11.35 -1.19
N ILE A 70 9.09 11.70 -1.47
CA ILE A 70 8.26 11.12 -2.53
C ILE A 70 7.84 12.25 -3.49
N PRO A 71 8.63 12.56 -4.54
CA PRO A 71 8.31 13.64 -5.47
C PRO A 71 6.92 13.51 -6.11
N ALA A 72 6.47 12.27 -6.35
CA ALA A 72 5.18 11.95 -6.95
C ALA A 72 3.97 12.05 -6.00
N LEU A 73 4.15 12.43 -4.73
CA LEU A 73 3.11 12.32 -3.69
C LEU A 73 1.78 13.01 -4.06
N ASP A 74 1.81 14.21 -4.65
CA ASP A 74 0.59 14.96 -5.02
C ASP A 74 -0.23 14.20 -6.07
N SER A 75 0.47 13.58 -7.03
CA SER A 75 -0.16 12.75 -8.07
C SER A 75 -0.79 11.49 -7.45
N LEU A 76 -0.12 10.88 -6.47
CA LEU A 76 -0.66 9.72 -5.76
C LEU A 76 -1.90 10.08 -4.93
N LEU A 77 -1.86 11.19 -4.19
CA LEU A 77 -2.97 11.64 -3.36
C LEU A 77 -4.17 12.07 -4.20
N SER A 78 -3.95 12.81 -5.30
CA SER A 78 -5.04 13.22 -6.20
C SER A 78 -5.73 12.04 -6.89
N LYS A 79 -5.00 10.94 -7.12
CA LYS A 79 -5.51 9.69 -7.71
C LYS A 79 -5.81 8.61 -6.67
N PHE A 80 -5.83 8.96 -5.38
CA PHE A 80 -5.99 7.95 -4.34
C PHE A 80 -7.35 7.24 -4.46
N ASN A 81 -8.41 8.01 -4.73
CA ASN A 81 -9.77 7.50 -4.85
C ASN A 81 -10.11 6.93 -6.25
N SER A 82 -9.18 6.96 -7.23
CA SER A 82 -9.45 6.36 -8.54
C SER A 82 -9.28 4.85 -8.50
N TYR A 83 -10.16 4.14 -9.22
CA TYR A 83 -9.95 2.72 -9.51
C TYR A 83 -9.10 2.61 -10.77
N ASP A 84 -7.92 2.01 -10.65
CA ASP A 84 -7.07 1.80 -11.83
C ASP A 84 -7.55 0.59 -12.67
N ASP A 85 -8.37 -0.29 -12.07
CA ASP A 85 -9.01 -1.44 -12.70
C ASP A 85 -10.50 -1.52 -12.29
N GLU A 86 -11.31 -0.63 -12.88
CA GLU A 86 -12.73 -0.44 -12.53
C GLU A 86 -13.54 -1.74 -12.56
N LYS A 87 -13.23 -2.68 -13.47
CA LYS A 87 -14.00 -3.91 -13.64
C LYS A 87 -13.81 -4.90 -12.50
N ASN A 88 -12.56 -5.13 -12.08
CA ASN A 88 -12.26 -6.07 -11.00
C ASN A 88 -12.68 -5.49 -9.64
N LEU A 89 -12.49 -4.18 -9.44
CA LEU A 89 -12.89 -3.52 -8.20
C LEU A 89 -14.41 -3.37 -8.08
N GLU A 90 -15.13 -3.13 -9.18
CA GLU A 90 -16.60 -3.16 -9.18
C GLU A 90 -17.13 -4.56 -8.84
N TYR A 91 -16.50 -5.62 -9.35
CA TYR A 91 -16.83 -7.00 -8.97
C TYR A 91 -16.60 -7.21 -7.47
N VAL A 92 -15.46 -6.77 -6.92
CA VAL A 92 -15.17 -6.85 -5.49
C VAL A 92 -16.26 -6.13 -4.68
N VAL A 93 -16.52 -4.86 -4.96
CA VAL A 93 -17.52 -4.04 -4.24
C VAL A 93 -18.93 -4.63 -4.30
N ARG A 94 -19.32 -5.22 -5.43
CA ARG A 94 -20.63 -5.90 -5.57
C ARG A 94 -20.71 -7.15 -4.69
N ASN A 95 -19.62 -7.89 -4.55
CA ASN A 95 -19.56 -9.12 -3.75
C ASN A 95 -19.25 -8.88 -2.26
N LEU A 96 -18.81 -7.67 -1.87
CA LEU A 96 -18.65 -7.26 -0.47
C LEU A 96 -19.98 -7.14 0.28
N LYS A 97 -21.10 -6.95 -0.41
CA LYS A 97 -22.40 -6.70 0.22
C LYS A 97 -22.98 -7.98 0.81
N GLY A 98 -23.27 -7.96 2.12
CA GLY A 98 -24.06 -9.01 2.80
C GLY A 98 -23.26 -10.04 3.61
N TYR A 99 -21.93 -9.89 3.70
CA TYR A 99 -21.08 -10.73 4.55
C TYR A 99 -20.53 -9.94 5.73
N ASP A 100 -20.11 -10.61 6.82
CA ASP A 100 -19.45 -10.04 8.00
C ASP A 100 -18.03 -9.51 7.70
N LEU A 101 -17.83 -8.88 6.55
CA LEU A 101 -16.55 -8.35 6.10
C LEU A 101 -16.23 -7.04 6.84
N GLU A 102 -14.97 -6.91 7.23
CA GLU A 102 -14.41 -5.69 7.77
C GLU A 102 -13.81 -4.83 6.64
N TYR A 103 -13.02 -5.45 5.76
CA TYR A 103 -12.45 -4.86 4.55
C TYR A 103 -11.88 -5.96 3.63
N VAL A 104 -11.44 -5.58 2.44
CA VAL A 104 -10.67 -6.45 1.53
C VAL A 104 -9.42 -5.75 1.04
N PHE A 105 -8.40 -6.54 0.74
CA PHE A 105 -7.24 -6.10 -0.04
C PHE A 105 -7.23 -6.80 -1.39
N TYR A 106 -7.06 -6.04 -2.46
CA TYR A 106 -6.86 -6.55 -3.81
C TYR A 106 -5.38 -6.44 -4.18
N ILE A 107 -4.77 -7.59 -4.50
CA ILE A 107 -3.38 -7.70 -4.95
C ILE A 107 -3.38 -7.71 -6.48
N HIS A 108 -2.93 -6.62 -7.08
CA HIS A 108 -3.08 -6.34 -8.51
C HIS A 108 -2.27 -7.29 -9.40
N GLU A 109 -1.06 -7.67 -8.98
CA GLU A 109 -0.21 -8.56 -9.77
C GLU A 109 -0.72 -10.01 -9.82
N GLU A 110 -1.45 -10.43 -8.79
CA GLU A 110 -1.93 -11.81 -8.63
C GLU A 110 -3.43 -11.94 -8.96
N ASP A 111 -4.11 -10.82 -9.28
CA ASP A 111 -5.56 -10.76 -9.48
C ASP A 111 -6.32 -11.44 -8.34
N MET A 112 -5.94 -11.10 -7.10
CA MET A 112 -6.35 -11.83 -5.89
C MET A 112 -7.02 -10.90 -4.88
N VAL A 113 -8.15 -11.35 -4.34
CA VAL A 113 -8.93 -10.66 -3.31
C VAL A 113 -8.73 -11.36 -1.97
N ILE A 114 -8.25 -10.62 -0.98
CA ILE A 114 -7.98 -11.10 0.37
C ILE A 114 -8.97 -10.46 1.34
N PRO A 115 -9.94 -11.23 1.88
CA PRO A 115 -10.92 -10.72 2.81
C PRO A 115 -10.41 -10.64 4.24
N PHE A 116 -10.86 -9.61 4.95
CA PHE A 116 -10.80 -9.52 6.40
C PHE A 116 -12.23 -9.52 6.94
N VAL A 117 -12.47 -10.38 7.93
CA VAL A 117 -13.78 -10.70 8.48
C VAL A 117 -13.86 -10.18 9.91
N ARG A 118 -14.96 -9.55 10.26
CA ARG A 118 -15.22 -9.04 11.61
C ARG A 118 -15.17 -10.19 12.60
N GLU A 119 -14.54 -9.93 13.74
CA GLU A 119 -14.49 -10.87 14.87
C GLU A 119 -13.89 -12.25 14.54
N ASN A 120 -13.14 -12.38 13.44
CA ASN A 120 -12.50 -13.63 13.03
C ASN A 120 -10.98 -13.51 12.97
N GLY A 121 -10.33 -13.58 14.13
CA GLY A 121 -8.89 -13.43 14.27
C GLY A 121 -8.06 -14.47 13.50
N ASP A 122 -8.54 -15.71 13.40
CA ASP A 122 -7.83 -16.78 12.71
C ASP A 122 -7.77 -16.57 11.20
N LEU A 123 -8.91 -16.23 10.59
CA LEU A 123 -8.96 -15.89 9.16
C LEU A 123 -8.17 -14.61 8.88
N ASN A 124 -8.29 -13.59 9.72
CA ASN A 124 -7.55 -12.34 9.54
C ASN A 124 -6.04 -12.54 9.70
N SER A 125 -5.61 -13.47 10.55
CA SER A 125 -4.20 -13.85 10.67
C SER A 125 -3.68 -14.50 9.38
N LEU A 126 -4.47 -15.39 8.77
CA LEU A 126 -4.13 -16.00 7.48
C LEU A 126 -4.06 -14.94 6.37
N SER A 127 -5.07 -14.07 6.28
CA SER A 127 -5.12 -12.96 5.32
C SER A 127 -3.90 -12.04 5.44
N TYR A 128 -3.52 -11.69 6.67
CA TYR A 128 -2.32 -10.90 6.93
C TYR A 128 -1.04 -11.62 6.46
N ARG A 129 -0.91 -12.93 6.73
CA ARG A 129 0.25 -13.72 6.27
C ARG A 129 0.35 -13.74 4.74
N ILE A 130 -0.77 -13.83 4.02
CA ILE A 130 -0.77 -13.81 2.55
C ILE A 130 -0.22 -12.47 2.04
N ILE A 131 -0.68 -11.35 2.61
CA ILE A 131 -0.19 -10.01 2.26
C ILE A 131 1.31 -9.88 2.56
N MET A 132 1.74 -10.29 3.75
CA MET A 132 3.14 -10.24 4.15
C MET A 132 4.06 -11.07 3.23
N GLU A 133 3.62 -12.26 2.82
CA GLU A 133 4.38 -13.09 1.88
C GLU A 133 4.44 -12.47 0.48
N TYR A 134 3.37 -11.82 0.02
CA TYR A 134 3.39 -11.07 -1.23
C TYR A 134 4.39 -9.91 -1.17
N GLU A 135 4.32 -9.09 -0.12
CA GLU A 135 5.25 -7.97 0.09
C GLU A 135 6.71 -8.44 0.16
N ARG A 136 6.97 -9.56 0.84
CA ARG A 136 8.30 -10.19 0.92
C ARG A 136 8.82 -10.58 -0.47
N LYS A 137 7.97 -11.18 -1.32
CA LYS A 137 8.34 -11.52 -2.71
C LYS A 137 8.64 -10.28 -3.54
N VAL A 138 7.93 -9.17 -3.33
CA VAL A 138 8.21 -7.89 -3.99
C VAL A 138 9.60 -7.39 -3.62
N ASP A 139 9.94 -7.41 -2.33
CA ASP A 139 11.26 -6.98 -1.83
C ASP A 139 12.39 -7.88 -2.36
N GLU A 140 12.21 -9.21 -2.41
CA GLU A 140 13.19 -10.14 -3.00
C GLU A 140 13.46 -9.87 -4.49
N ARG A 141 12.42 -9.51 -5.26
CA ARG A 141 12.58 -9.15 -6.68
C ARG A 141 13.39 -7.86 -6.86
N LYS A 142 13.34 -6.95 -5.89
CA LYS A 142 14.20 -5.75 -5.87
C LYS A 142 15.66 -6.13 -5.68
N LEU A 143 15.96 -6.93 -4.66
CA LEU A 143 17.33 -7.38 -4.34
C LEU A 143 17.97 -8.10 -5.54
N LYS A 144 17.25 -9.03 -6.18
CA LYS A 144 17.73 -9.73 -7.37
C LYS A 144 18.03 -8.78 -8.54
N LYS A 145 17.27 -7.69 -8.70
CA LYS A 145 17.55 -6.69 -9.75
C LYS A 145 18.82 -5.88 -9.44
N GLU A 146 19.13 -5.64 -8.17
CA GLU A 146 20.33 -4.92 -7.74
C GLU A 146 21.58 -5.79 -7.91
N GLU A 147 21.53 -7.08 -7.53
CA GLU A 147 22.61 -8.06 -7.75
C GLU A 147 22.97 -8.17 -9.25
N ASN A 148 21.96 -8.34 -10.10
CA ASN A 148 22.15 -8.43 -11.56
C ASN A 148 22.70 -7.13 -12.19
N LYS A 149 22.45 -5.97 -11.58
CA LYS A 149 23.08 -4.70 -12.01
C LYS A 149 24.55 -4.64 -11.60
N GLY A 150 24.90 -5.15 -10.42
CA GLY A 150 26.28 -5.22 -9.92
C GLY A 150 27.17 -6.14 -10.77
N GLU A 151 26.65 -7.32 -11.14
CA GLU A 151 27.40 -8.29 -11.97
C GLU A 151 27.70 -7.77 -13.38
N ARG A 152 26.82 -6.97 -13.97
CA ARG A 152 27.03 -6.39 -15.32
C ARG A 152 28.12 -5.32 -15.37
N VAL A 153 28.47 -4.71 -14.24
CA VAL A 153 29.56 -3.70 -14.17
C VAL A 153 30.91 -4.37 -13.93
N GLY A 154 30.94 -5.62 -13.45
CA GLY A 154 32.17 -6.37 -13.16
C GLY A 154 32.81 -7.10 -14.34
N ASN A 155 32.14 -7.22 -15.50
CA ASN A 155 32.62 -7.99 -16.65
C ASN A 155 32.97 -7.14 -17.89
N GLY A 156 33.23 -5.84 -17.71
CA GLY A 156 33.75 -4.97 -18.76
C GLY A 156 35.25 -4.70 -18.59
N ILE A 157 36.10 -5.66 -19.00
CA ILE A 157 37.51 -5.41 -19.36
C ILE A 157 37.61 -5.52 -20.87
#